data_AF-A0A8T1V2P1-F1
#
_entry.id   AF-A0A8T1V2P1-F1
#
_cell.length_a   1.000
_cell.length_b   1.000
_cell.length_c   1.000
_cell.angle_alpha   90.00
_cell.angle_beta   90.00
_cell.angle_gamma   90.00
#
_symmetry.space_group_name_H-M   'P 1'
#
loop_
_entity.id
_entity.type
_entity.pdbx_description
1 polymer ?
#
loop_
_entity_poly.entity_id
_entity_poly.type
_entity_poly.pdbx_seq_one_letter_code
_entity_poly.pdbx_strand_id
1 'polypeptide(L)'
;MTEPVKVPPTFKTLLPFIRRAEELDRDTSRPESKLIAYFCRQYAMEMGIKLRENDASNESTDYLLSLMDRLEDEKNKLPDFTQEEGKEICEDFALEIFSKADDEDRAGMANKSTARTFYAAGTFFDILSQFGDISEDVAEKRRYCKYKAATILKAIKEGKTPTPGPPEGLDMKSVSVGVMDY
;
A
#
# COMPACT_ATOMS: atom_id res chain seq x y z
N MET A 1 -3.51 26.66 8.29
CA MET A 1 -4.11 25.57 7.49
C MET A 1 -3.55 25.71 6.08
N THR A 2 -2.55 24.92 5.73
CA THR A 2 -2.01 24.87 4.37
C THR A 2 -3.01 24.13 3.48
N GLU A 3 -3.34 24.68 2.32
CA GLU A 3 -4.16 23.98 1.34
C GLU A 3 -3.48 22.66 0.93
N PRO A 4 -4.24 21.59 0.64
CA PRO A 4 -3.64 20.35 0.16
C PRO A 4 -2.93 20.61 -1.16
N VAL A 5 -1.60 20.53 -1.16
CA VAL A 5 -0.80 20.79 -2.35
C VAL A 5 -1.17 19.76 -3.41
N LYS A 6 -1.65 20.26 -4.55
CA LYS A 6 -2.08 19.43 -5.66
C LYS A 6 -0.89 18.64 -6.18
N VAL A 7 -1.04 17.32 -6.30
CA VAL A 7 0.02 16.44 -6.82
C VAL A 7 0.36 16.86 -8.27
N PRO A 8 1.63 17.23 -8.55
CA PRO A 8 2.10 17.59 -9.88
C PRO A 8 1.89 16.45 -10.90
N PRO A 9 1.71 16.75 -12.20
CA PRO A 9 1.55 15.72 -13.24
C PRO A 9 2.68 14.69 -13.27
N THR A 10 3.92 15.11 -12.99
CA THR A 10 5.11 14.25 -12.90
C THR A 10 4.99 13.20 -11.78
N PHE A 11 4.24 13.51 -10.73
CA PHE A 11 4.09 12.67 -9.54
C PHE A 11 2.79 11.86 -9.51
N LYS A 12 2.13 11.67 -10.66
CA LYS A 12 0.92 10.83 -10.76
C LYS A 12 1.13 9.41 -10.21
N THR A 13 2.32 8.86 -10.31
CA THR A 13 2.68 7.53 -9.78
C THR A 13 2.74 7.49 -8.26
N LEU A 14 2.81 8.64 -7.58
CA LEU A 14 2.78 8.74 -6.11
C LEU A 14 1.35 8.66 -5.55
N LEU A 15 0.35 9.00 -6.36
CA LEU A 15 -1.06 9.09 -5.94
C LEU A 15 -1.59 7.85 -5.19
N PRO A 16 -1.25 6.60 -5.56
CA PRO A 16 -1.71 5.44 -4.81
C PRO A 16 -1.29 5.49 -3.34
N PHE A 17 -0.04 5.86 -3.06
CA PHE A 17 0.52 5.92 -1.71
C PHE A 17 -0.05 7.10 -0.92
N ILE A 18 -0.15 8.28 -1.54
CA ILE A 18 -0.73 9.47 -0.91
C ILE A 18 -2.19 9.21 -0.52
N ARG A 19 -2.98 8.60 -1.41
CA ARG A 19 -4.39 8.26 -1.11
C ARG A 19 -4.53 7.22 0.00
N ARG A 20 -3.65 6.21 0.06
CA ARG A 20 -3.64 5.26 1.18
C ARG A 20 -3.35 5.97 2.49
N ALA A 21 -2.38 6.88 2.49
CA ALA A 21 -2.06 7.65 3.68
C ALA A 21 -3.23 8.55 4.12
N GLU A 22 -3.96 9.17 3.19
CA GLU A 22 -5.14 10.00 3.49
C GLU A 22 -6.35 9.19 4.00
N GLU A 23 -6.50 7.95 3.52
CA GLU A 23 -7.51 7.03 4.03
C GLU A 23 -7.18 6.61 5.46
N LEU A 24 -5.92 6.26 5.73
CA LEU A 24 -5.44 5.89 7.07
C LEU A 24 -5.44 7.07 8.05
N ASP A 25 -5.28 8.30 7.59
CA ASP A 25 -5.47 9.48 8.44
C ASP A 25 -6.89 9.57 9.02
N ARG A 26 -7.89 9.04 8.30
CA ARG A 26 -9.29 9.08 8.75
C ARG A 26 -9.66 7.85 9.58
N ASP A 27 -8.82 6.83 9.55
CA ASP A 27 -9.03 5.63 10.33
C ASP A 27 -8.68 5.90 11.80
N THR A 28 -9.67 5.70 12.65
CA THR A 28 -9.56 5.83 14.12
C THR A 28 -9.74 4.49 14.82
N SER A 29 -9.93 3.41 14.06
CA SER A 29 -10.16 2.07 14.59
C SER A 29 -8.88 1.35 14.99
N ARG A 30 -7.73 1.76 14.46
CA ARG A 30 -6.42 1.14 14.75
C ARG A 30 -5.39 2.19 15.18
N PRO A 31 -4.61 1.92 16.25
CA PRO A 31 -3.58 2.84 16.70
C PRO A 31 -2.44 2.98 15.68
N GLU A 32 -2.14 1.92 14.92
CA GLU A 32 -1.03 1.89 13.96
C GLU A 32 -1.32 2.66 12.66
N SER A 33 -2.57 3.00 12.38
CA SER A 33 -2.96 3.63 11.09
C SER A 33 -2.18 4.91 10.80
N LYS A 34 -1.82 5.68 11.84
CA LYS A 34 -0.99 6.89 11.67
C LYS A 34 0.45 6.58 11.27
N LEU A 35 1.04 5.52 11.84
CA LEU A 35 2.39 5.08 11.50
C LEU A 35 2.46 4.56 10.07
N ILE A 36 1.46 3.76 9.66
CA ILE A 36 1.38 3.23 8.29
C ILE A 36 1.14 4.37 7.29
N ALA A 37 0.33 5.37 7.64
CA ALA A 37 0.12 6.57 6.82
C ALA A 37 1.43 7.34 6.61
N TYR A 38 2.22 7.51 7.68
CA TYR A 38 3.55 8.11 7.62
C TYR A 38 4.46 7.33 6.66
N PHE A 39 4.55 6.00 6.76
CA PHE A 39 5.39 5.20 5.85
C PHE A 39 4.90 5.18 4.40
N CYS A 40 3.60 5.33 4.16
CA CYS A 40 3.08 5.54 2.81
C CYS A 40 3.56 6.87 2.22
N ARG A 41 3.56 7.95 3.00
CA ARG A 41 4.09 9.26 2.58
C ARG A 41 5.60 9.25 2.44
N GLN A 42 6.31 8.55 3.33
CA GLN A 42 7.77 8.43 3.28
C GLN A 42 8.20 7.74 1.98
N TYR A 43 7.57 6.61 1.63
CA TYR A 43 7.82 5.94 0.36
C TYR A 43 7.47 6.83 -0.85
N ALA A 44 6.36 7.58 -0.79
CA ALA A 44 6.01 8.53 -1.83
C ALA A 44 7.07 9.64 -1.98
N MET A 45 7.64 10.14 -0.87
CA MET A 45 8.72 11.12 -0.87
C MET A 45 9.98 10.56 -1.52
N GLU A 46 10.41 9.35 -1.16
CA GLU A 46 11.57 8.69 -1.77
C GLU A 46 11.42 8.51 -3.29
N MET A 47 10.24 8.07 -3.73
CA MET A 47 9.92 7.98 -5.15
C MET A 47 9.88 9.36 -5.82
N GLY A 48 9.32 10.36 -5.13
CA GLY A 48 9.21 11.73 -5.62
C GLY A 48 10.56 12.39 -5.85
N ILE A 49 11.51 12.20 -4.94
CA ILE A 49 12.90 12.70 -5.10
C ILE A 49 13.53 12.13 -6.37
N LYS A 50 13.39 10.81 -6.61
CA LYS A 50 13.91 10.15 -7.84
C LYS A 50 13.23 10.68 -9.11
N LEU A 51 11.93 10.92 -9.06
CA LEU A 51 11.20 11.48 -10.21
C LEU A 51 11.60 12.92 -10.52
N ARG A 52 11.85 13.73 -9.47
CA ARG A 52 12.30 15.13 -9.57
C ARG A 52 13.65 15.26 -10.27
N GLU A 53 14.52 14.26 -10.23
CA GLU A 53 15.80 14.28 -10.98
C GLU A 53 15.59 14.56 -12.47
N ASN A 54 14.41 14.18 -13.00
CA ASN A 54 14.02 14.39 -14.39
C ASN A 54 13.03 15.55 -14.60
N ASP A 55 12.71 16.30 -13.54
CA ASP A 55 11.77 17.43 -13.56
C ASP A 55 12.20 18.52 -12.56
N ALA A 56 12.89 19.54 -13.08
CA ALA A 56 13.38 20.67 -12.31
C ALA A 56 12.35 21.79 -12.10
N SER A 57 11.05 21.51 -12.30
CA SER A 57 10.01 22.52 -12.07
C SER A 57 9.89 22.94 -10.60
N ASN A 58 9.52 24.20 -10.40
CA ASN A 58 9.22 24.73 -9.06
C ASN A 58 8.01 23.99 -8.46
N GLU A 59 7.01 23.64 -9.26
CA GLU A 59 5.82 22.89 -8.81
C GLU A 59 6.20 21.54 -8.14
N SER A 60 7.08 20.76 -8.78
CA SER A 60 7.57 19.50 -8.22
C SER A 60 8.44 19.71 -6.98
N THR A 61 9.24 20.78 -6.94
CA THR A 61 10.07 21.12 -5.77
C THR A 61 9.19 21.54 -4.58
N ASP A 62 8.24 22.45 -4.79
CA ASP A 62 7.33 22.95 -3.77
C ASP A 62 6.46 21.83 -3.19
N TYR A 63 5.99 20.90 -4.05
CA TYR A 63 5.26 19.73 -3.58
C TYR A 63 6.10 18.86 -2.64
N LEU A 64 7.36 18.55 -3.00
CA LEU A 64 8.21 17.70 -2.16
C LEU A 64 8.61 18.40 -0.86
N LEU A 65 8.85 19.71 -0.87
CA LEU A 65 9.05 20.48 0.36
C LEU A 65 7.82 20.39 1.28
N SER A 66 6.62 20.59 0.74
CA SER A 66 5.39 20.47 1.53
C SER A 66 5.14 19.06 2.08
N LEU A 67 5.54 18.03 1.33
CA LEU A 67 5.44 16.64 1.77
C LEU A 67 6.47 16.33 2.87
N MET A 68 7.66 16.92 2.80
CA MET A 68 8.70 16.82 3.82
C MET A 68 8.26 17.48 5.13
N ASP A 69 7.76 18.72 5.08
CA ASP A 69 7.23 19.43 6.26
C ASP A 69 6.14 18.59 6.95
N ARG A 70 5.27 17.97 6.15
CA ARG A 70 4.22 17.08 6.65
C ARG A 70 4.78 15.82 7.31
N LEU A 71 5.80 15.20 6.72
CA LEU A 71 6.46 14.01 7.29
C LEU A 71 7.12 14.33 8.63
N GLU A 72 7.79 15.48 8.74
CA GLU A 72 8.39 15.94 10.00
C GLU A 72 7.32 16.17 11.07
N ASP A 73 6.23 16.84 10.71
CA ASP A 73 5.07 17.07 11.58
C ASP A 73 4.37 15.78 12.04
N GLU A 74 4.28 14.78 11.18
CA GLU A 74 3.70 13.48 11.49
C GLU A 74 4.62 12.67 12.40
N LYS A 75 5.92 12.62 12.07
CA LYS A 75 6.93 11.91 12.88
C LYS A 75 6.99 12.42 14.31
N ASN A 76 6.90 13.73 14.51
CA ASN A 76 6.90 14.34 15.85
C ASN A 76 5.66 14.01 16.70
N LYS A 77 4.57 13.52 16.09
CA LYS A 77 3.33 13.13 16.77
C LYS A 77 3.23 11.62 16.98
N LEU A 78 4.08 10.84 16.32
CA LEU A 78 4.13 9.40 16.49
C LEU A 78 4.96 9.06 17.75
N PRO A 79 4.64 7.94 18.44
CA PRO A 79 5.56 7.36 19.41
C PRO A 79 6.91 7.05 18.75
N ASP A 80 7.97 6.90 19.56
CA ASP A 80 9.24 6.41 19.05
C ASP A 80 9.08 5.01 18.43
N PHE A 81 9.73 4.79 17.30
CA PHE A 81 9.74 3.52 16.58
C PHE A 81 11.11 3.27 15.92
N THR A 82 11.49 2.00 15.82
CA THR A 82 12.61 1.52 15.02
C THR A 82 12.19 1.27 13.58
N GLN A 83 13.16 1.15 12.67
CA GLN A 83 12.85 0.79 11.27
C GLN A 83 12.29 -0.62 11.17
N GLU A 84 12.78 -1.53 12.02
CA GLU A 84 12.34 -2.91 12.12
C GLU A 84 10.87 -3.01 12.57
N GLU A 85 10.49 -2.30 13.64
CA GLU A 85 9.09 -2.23 14.10
C GLU A 85 8.18 -1.61 13.04
N GLY A 86 8.64 -0.55 12.37
CA GLY A 86 7.88 0.08 11.28
C GLY A 86 7.64 -0.87 10.11
N LYS A 87 8.64 -1.68 9.76
CA LYS A 87 8.54 -2.72 8.72
C LYS A 87 7.53 -3.78 9.11
N GLU A 88 7.64 -4.34 10.31
CA GLU A 88 6.76 -5.41 10.82
C GLU A 88 5.30 -4.96 10.81
N ILE A 89 5.02 -3.77 11.35
CA ILE A 89 3.66 -3.19 11.38
C ILE A 89 3.11 -3.00 9.96
N CYS A 90 3.92 -2.51 9.01
CA CYS A 90 3.48 -2.33 7.63
C CYS A 90 3.24 -3.68 6.92
N GLU A 91 4.06 -4.69 7.20
CA GLU A 91 3.97 -6.02 6.60
C GLU A 91 2.72 -6.76 7.09
N ASP A 92 2.49 -6.78 8.41
CA ASP A 92 1.29 -7.36 9.02
C ASP A 92 0.02 -6.70 8.51
N PHE A 93 0.04 -5.38 8.39
CA PHE A 93 -1.08 -4.65 7.82
C PHE A 93 -1.34 -5.03 6.36
N ALA A 94 -0.30 -5.11 5.52
CA ALA A 94 -0.44 -5.54 4.14
C ALA A 94 -1.01 -6.97 4.03
N LEU A 95 -0.55 -7.87 4.90
CA LEU A 95 -1.01 -9.26 4.99
C LEU A 95 -2.48 -9.37 5.42
N GLU A 96 -2.93 -8.56 6.37
CA GLU A 96 -4.33 -8.54 6.80
C GLU A 96 -5.26 -8.10 5.66
N ILE A 97 -4.92 -7.01 4.97
CA ILE A 97 -5.71 -6.49 3.84
C ILE A 97 -5.69 -7.50 2.67
N PHE A 98 -4.54 -8.15 2.44
CA PHE A 98 -4.42 -9.25 1.47
C PHE A 98 -5.36 -10.40 1.81
N SER A 99 -5.31 -10.89 3.04
CA SER A 99 -6.04 -12.08 3.48
C SER A 99 -7.54 -11.86 3.36
N LYS A 100 -8.03 -10.68 3.75
CA LYS A 100 -9.43 -10.29 3.54
C LYS A 100 -9.87 -10.38 2.08
N ALA A 101 -9.04 -9.88 1.15
CA ALA A 101 -9.37 -9.93 -0.28
C ALA A 101 -9.28 -11.35 -0.85
N ASP A 102 -8.30 -12.13 -0.41
CA ASP A 102 -8.09 -13.52 -0.85
C ASP A 102 -9.19 -14.45 -0.35
N ASP A 103 -9.66 -14.27 0.89
CA ASP A 103 -10.78 -15.05 1.44
C ASP A 103 -12.08 -14.79 0.67
N GLU A 104 -12.43 -13.52 0.41
CA GLU A 104 -13.58 -13.16 -0.41
C GLU A 104 -13.50 -13.75 -1.83
N ASP A 105 -12.30 -13.71 -2.42
CA ASP A 105 -12.06 -14.20 -3.77
C ASP A 105 -12.14 -15.72 -3.85
N ARG A 106 -11.51 -16.45 -2.92
CA ARG A 106 -11.56 -17.92 -2.84
C ARG A 106 -12.97 -18.43 -2.54
N ALA A 107 -13.76 -17.67 -1.80
CA ALA A 107 -15.17 -17.97 -1.59
C ALA A 107 -16.05 -17.72 -2.83
N GLY A 108 -15.48 -17.23 -3.94
CA GLY A 108 -16.21 -16.90 -5.16
C GLY A 108 -17.11 -15.67 -5.04
N MET A 109 -16.85 -14.82 -4.05
CA MET A 109 -17.62 -13.59 -3.77
C MET A 109 -16.93 -12.32 -4.29
N ALA A 110 -15.85 -12.49 -5.08
CA ALA A 110 -15.07 -11.39 -5.63
C ALA A 110 -15.93 -10.37 -6.38
N ASN A 111 -15.77 -9.11 -6.01
CA ASN A 111 -16.48 -7.99 -6.61
C ASN A 111 -15.54 -6.77 -6.77
N LYS A 112 -16.08 -5.61 -7.19
CA LYS A 112 -15.28 -4.38 -7.36
C LYS A 112 -14.60 -3.94 -6.05
N SER A 113 -15.19 -4.22 -4.89
CA SER A 113 -14.58 -3.96 -3.58
C SER A 113 -13.39 -4.89 -3.34
N THR A 114 -13.52 -6.18 -3.64
CA THR A 114 -12.43 -7.16 -3.52
C THR A 114 -11.23 -6.74 -4.38
N ALA A 115 -11.48 -6.32 -5.63
CA ALA A 115 -10.41 -5.80 -6.50
C ALA A 115 -9.72 -4.55 -5.95
N ARG A 116 -10.49 -3.62 -5.35
CA ARG A 116 -9.93 -2.44 -4.67
C ARG A 116 -9.10 -2.82 -3.45
N THR A 117 -9.52 -3.86 -2.72
CA THR A 117 -8.82 -4.37 -1.54
C THR A 117 -7.50 -5.03 -1.93
N PHE A 118 -7.47 -5.86 -2.99
CA PHE A 118 -6.22 -6.37 -3.55
C PHE A 118 -5.29 -5.25 -4.04
N TYR A 119 -5.84 -4.23 -4.72
CA TYR A 119 -5.03 -3.08 -5.14
C TYR A 119 -4.43 -2.33 -3.96
N ALA A 120 -5.19 -2.15 -2.86
CA ALA A 120 -4.70 -1.55 -1.63
C ALA A 120 -3.59 -2.41 -0.99
N ALA A 121 -3.82 -3.72 -0.81
CA ALA A 121 -2.80 -4.66 -0.31
C ALA A 121 -1.50 -4.60 -1.13
N GLY A 122 -1.61 -4.63 -2.46
CA GLY A 122 -0.45 -4.49 -3.35
C GLY A 122 0.29 -3.16 -3.20
N THR A 123 -0.43 -2.08 -2.89
CA THR A 123 0.16 -0.77 -2.59
C THR A 123 0.89 -0.79 -1.25
N PHE A 124 0.37 -1.48 -0.22
CA PHE A 124 1.07 -1.63 1.05
C PHE A 124 2.30 -2.55 0.95
N PHE A 125 2.26 -3.61 0.12
CA PHE A 125 3.47 -4.37 -0.17
C PHE A 125 4.51 -3.57 -0.97
N ASP A 126 4.10 -2.63 -1.83
CA ASP A 126 5.04 -1.75 -2.55
C ASP A 126 5.88 -0.91 -1.54
N ILE A 127 5.27 -0.40 -0.46
CA ILE A 127 5.97 0.46 0.51
C ILE A 127 7.03 -0.28 1.32
N LEU A 128 6.98 -1.62 1.39
CA LEU A 128 7.97 -2.40 2.15
C LEU A 128 9.38 -2.31 1.56
N SER A 129 9.50 -1.95 0.28
CA SER A 129 10.80 -1.77 -0.38
C SER A 129 11.65 -0.62 0.16
N GLN A 130 11.06 0.30 0.94
CA GLN A 130 11.81 1.35 1.63
C GLN A 130 12.66 0.82 2.79
N PHE A 131 12.29 -0.34 3.35
CA PHE A 131 13.01 -0.99 4.45
C PHE A 131 14.15 -1.91 3.97
N GLY A 132 14.45 -1.89 2.66
CA GLY A 132 15.47 -2.74 2.03
C GLY A 132 14.88 -3.85 1.17
N ASP A 133 15.61 -4.96 1.04
CA ASP A 133 15.19 -6.09 0.23
C ASP A 133 13.94 -6.76 0.81
N ILE A 134 12.95 -6.97 -0.06
CA ILE A 134 11.73 -7.70 0.28
C ILE A 134 11.94 -9.20 0.09
N SER A 135 11.29 -10.01 0.92
CA SER A 135 11.31 -11.47 0.76
C SER A 135 10.64 -11.89 -0.55
N GLU A 136 11.00 -13.08 -1.04
CA GLU A 136 10.38 -13.66 -2.23
C GLU A 136 8.86 -13.82 -2.05
N ASP A 137 8.42 -14.24 -0.86
CA ASP A 137 7.00 -14.35 -0.51
C ASP A 137 6.24 -13.02 -0.63
N VAL A 138 6.80 -11.94 -0.08
CA VAL A 138 6.23 -10.58 -0.20
C VAL A 138 6.19 -10.15 -1.67
N ALA A 139 7.25 -10.43 -2.43
CA ALA A 139 7.30 -10.11 -3.86
C ALA A 139 6.23 -10.88 -4.66
N GLU A 140 5.96 -12.14 -4.32
CA GLU A 140 4.90 -12.95 -4.91
C GLU A 140 3.51 -12.43 -4.55
N LYS A 141 3.22 -12.17 -3.26
CA LYS A 141 1.95 -11.57 -2.80
C LYS A 141 1.67 -10.23 -3.48
N ARG A 142 2.69 -9.39 -3.62
CA ARG A 142 2.62 -8.11 -4.36
C ARG A 142 2.21 -8.31 -5.82
N ARG A 143 2.81 -9.28 -6.52
CA ARG A 143 2.46 -9.62 -7.91
C ARG A 143 1.04 -10.18 -8.01
N TYR A 144 0.67 -11.06 -7.08
CA TYR A 144 -0.65 -11.66 -6.99
C TYR A 144 -1.75 -10.62 -6.81
N CYS A 145 -1.56 -9.65 -5.90
CA CYS A 145 -2.47 -8.52 -5.70
C CYS A 145 -2.77 -7.77 -7.01
N LYS A 146 -1.71 -7.42 -7.75
CA LYS A 146 -1.82 -6.70 -9.02
C LYS A 146 -2.56 -7.54 -10.07
N TYR A 147 -2.24 -8.82 -10.14
CA TYR A 147 -2.91 -9.77 -11.02
C TYR A 147 -4.42 -9.87 -10.70
N LYS A 148 -4.79 -10.17 -9.45
CA LYS A 148 -6.18 -10.36 -9.03
C LYS A 148 -7.00 -9.10 -9.17
N ALA A 149 -6.48 -7.94 -8.77
CA ALA A 149 -7.17 -6.66 -8.98
C ALA A 149 -7.50 -6.44 -10.47
N ALA A 150 -6.55 -6.70 -11.36
CA ALA A 150 -6.74 -6.53 -12.80
C ALA A 150 -7.74 -7.55 -13.39
N THR A 151 -7.63 -8.82 -13.02
CA THR A 151 -8.49 -9.89 -13.57
C THR A 151 -9.93 -9.81 -13.07
N ILE A 152 -10.15 -9.48 -11.78
CA ILE A 152 -11.48 -9.25 -11.23
C ILE A 152 -12.14 -8.06 -11.94
N LEU A 153 -11.46 -6.92 -12.09
CA LEU A 153 -12.01 -5.77 -12.79
C LEU A 153 -12.31 -6.05 -14.26
N LYS A 154 -11.43 -6.83 -14.93
CA LYS A 154 -11.64 -7.25 -16.32
C LYS A 154 -12.89 -8.12 -16.46
N ALA A 155 -13.04 -9.15 -15.63
CA ALA A 155 -14.21 -10.02 -15.64
C ALA A 155 -15.50 -9.22 -15.45
N ILE A 156 -15.54 -8.33 -14.46
CA ILE A 156 -16.70 -7.47 -14.18
C ILE A 156 -17.01 -6.55 -15.37
N LYS A 157 -15.99 -5.96 -16.01
CA LYS A 157 -16.17 -5.10 -17.19
C LYS A 157 -16.74 -5.87 -18.39
N GLU A 158 -16.39 -7.15 -18.51
CA GLU A 158 -16.89 -8.06 -19.54
C GLU A 158 -18.25 -8.70 -19.20
N GLY A 159 -18.85 -8.39 -18.04
CA GLY A 159 -20.09 -9.01 -17.58
C GLY A 159 -19.94 -10.47 -17.16
N LYS A 160 -18.71 -10.91 -16.85
CA LYS A 160 -18.37 -12.27 -16.40
C LYS A 160 -18.16 -12.32 -14.89
N THR A 161 -18.42 -13.48 -14.30
CA THR A 161 -18.03 -13.78 -12.92
C THR A 161 -16.50 -13.90 -12.83
N PRO A 162 -15.83 -13.22 -11.88
CA PRO A 162 -14.41 -13.42 -11.63
C PRO A 162 -14.09 -14.88 -11.27
N THR A 163 -12.96 -15.38 -11.77
CA THR A 163 -12.47 -16.73 -11.41
C THR A 163 -11.91 -16.71 -9.98
N PRO A 164 -12.43 -17.55 -9.07
CA PRO A 164 -11.96 -17.64 -7.68
C PRO A 164 -10.53 -18.17 -7.57
N GLY A 165 -9.81 -17.72 -6.55
CA GLY A 165 -8.51 -18.24 -6.15
C GLY A 165 -7.37 -17.91 -7.12
N PRO A 166 -6.20 -18.51 -6.90
CA PRO A 166 -5.05 -18.30 -7.76
C PRO A 166 -5.21 -18.98 -9.13
N PRO A 167 -4.46 -18.53 -10.15
CA PRO A 167 -4.38 -19.23 -11.42
C PRO A 167 -3.96 -20.68 -11.24
N GLU A 168 -4.43 -21.57 -12.12
CA GLU A 168 -3.93 -22.95 -12.17
C GLU A 168 -2.40 -22.95 -12.25
N GLY A 169 -1.74 -23.57 -11.26
CA GLY A 169 -0.28 -23.64 -11.14
C GLY A 169 0.38 -22.67 -10.15
N LEU A 170 -0.36 -21.76 -9.52
CA LEU A 170 0.15 -20.87 -8.45
C LEU A 170 -0.51 -21.22 -7.10
N ASP A 171 -0.05 -22.28 -6.42
CA ASP A 171 -0.64 -22.68 -5.13
C ASP A 171 -0.01 -21.87 -3.98
N MET A 172 -0.54 -20.66 -3.71
CA MET A 172 -0.18 -19.88 -2.51
C MET A 172 -0.87 -20.50 -1.28
N LYS A 173 -0.33 -21.60 -0.74
CA LYS A 173 -0.82 -22.20 0.51
C LYS A 173 -0.24 -21.46 1.71
N SER A 174 -1.13 -20.74 2.39
CA SER A 174 -1.22 -20.51 3.85
C SER A 174 0.06 -20.67 4.68
N VAL A 175 0.68 -19.55 5.06
CA VAL A 175 1.40 -19.48 6.34
C VAL A 175 0.33 -19.17 7.39
N SER A 176 -0.08 -20.19 8.16
CA SER A 176 -0.76 -19.96 9.42
C SER A 176 0.13 -19.06 10.28
N VAL A 177 -0.39 -17.92 10.76
CA VAL A 177 0.21 -17.21 11.88
C VAL A 177 0.18 -18.18 13.06
N GLY A 178 1.28 -18.89 13.25
CA GLY A 178 1.47 -19.75 14.39
C GLY A 178 1.52 -18.84 15.61
N VAL A 179 0.47 -18.91 16.42
CA VAL A 179 0.48 -18.37 17.78
C VAL A 179 1.67 -19.03 18.49
N MET A 180 2.77 -18.29 18.66
CA MET A 180 3.80 -18.68 19.62
C MET A 180 3.28 -18.26 20.99
N ASP A 181 2.68 -19.21 21.69
CA ASP A 181 2.53 -19.12 23.14
C ASP A 181 3.94 -19.10 23.75
N TYR A 182 4.27 -18.03 24.48
CA TYR A 182 5.36 -17.99 25.45
C TYR A 182 4.78 -18.02 26.87
#